data_AF-W9HJ48-F1
#
_entry.id   AF-W9HJ48-F1
#
_cell.length_a   1.000
_cell.length_b   1.000
_cell.length_c   1.000
_cell.angle_alpha   90.00
_cell.angle_beta   90.00
_cell.angle_gamma   90.00
#
_symmetry.space_group_name_H-M   'P 1'
#
loop_
_entity.id
_entity.type
_entity.pdbx_description
1 polymer ?
#
loop_
_entity_poly.entity_id
_entity_poly.type
_entity_poly.pdbx_seq_one_letter_code
_entity_poly.pdbx_strand_id
1 'polypeptide(L)'
;MSSLGYDPVPLYFLNMVYAIGALLKPGLGYSAEQLYVSAMLYIDEIICSDNLECIQAILCSAAYSLRSAKGTSHWKLGGQALRQCVNLGYHRNQKRLRSTLNPLQRELQKRAFWSAYVMECSAAVMLGRPLSLHYQEIDAEFPLDIKESQISSTGIYGAPRSLTSEPSTMMTHAIHGFRIRALIGRIQTTLYSDSTLRDATIRQALIEHVSDELEEWYAARPPPMTPPDGGALSFFVSADWYEANYNYAVLQLFRPQITDTKTSASDGIFLKCLNTSRQTCHIFRRQYFGKPMAYTWSALHELFLAGLTYLYCLWMSPAARQLSRHDEVSNTCTDCTMVLVILAERWPEAAPFRNIFEVLASRTMTMMTDSHQGKEVMPIPIGPEQETYPEGLSQWMAGMSDTGITTGVDWLLSELIDEFPAPE
;
A
#
# COMPACT_ATOMS: atom_id res chain seq x y z
N MET A 1 -14.72 27.84 -25.36
CA MET A 1 -16.09 28.32 -25.07
C MET A 1 -16.24 28.40 -23.56
N SER A 2 -15.99 29.57 -22.99
CA SER A 2 -16.12 29.87 -21.55
C SER A 2 -17.55 30.35 -21.24
N SER A 3 -18.55 29.48 -21.40
CA SER A 3 -19.96 29.89 -21.36
C SER A 3 -20.62 29.80 -19.98
N LEU A 4 -19.87 29.61 -18.89
CA LEU A 4 -20.46 29.52 -17.54
C LEU A 4 -20.10 30.67 -16.59
N GLY A 5 -19.13 31.54 -16.88
CA GLY A 5 -18.84 32.71 -16.03
C GLY A 5 -18.33 32.38 -14.61
N TYR A 6 -17.98 31.12 -14.33
CA TYR A 6 -17.40 30.67 -13.06
C TYR A 6 -16.03 30.04 -13.30
N ASP A 7 -15.16 30.13 -12.31
CA ASP A 7 -13.86 29.46 -12.29
C ASP A 7 -14.07 27.93 -12.14
N PRO A 8 -13.60 27.10 -13.09
CA PRO A 8 -13.76 25.64 -13.03
C PRO A 8 -12.97 25.01 -11.88
N VAL A 9 -11.88 25.63 -11.42
CA VAL A 9 -10.94 25.03 -10.45
C VAL A 9 -11.60 24.81 -9.08
N PRO A 10 -12.25 25.80 -8.44
CA PRO A 10 -12.93 25.59 -7.17
C PRO A 10 -14.07 24.57 -7.27
N LEU A 11 -14.82 24.57 -8.38
CA LEU A 11 -15.94 23.65 -8.59
C LEU A 11 -15.47 22.19 -8.70
N TYR A 12 -14.35 21.96 -9.40
CA TYR A 12 -13.70 20.66 -9.42
C TYR A 12 -13.35 20.18 -8.02
N PHE A 13 -12.57 20.98 -7.28
CA PHE A 13 -12.06 20.56 -5.96
C PHE A 13 -13.20 20.37 -4.95
N LEU A 14 -14.22 21.22 -4.98
CA LEU A 14 -15.41 21.07 -4.14
C LEU A 14 -16.09 19.72 -4.38
N ASN A 15 -16.45 19.41 -5.63
CA ASN A 15 -17.11 18.17 -5.98
C ASN A 15 -16.24 16.95 -5.65
N MET A 16 -14.94 17.01 -5.96
CA MET A 16 -14.00 15.92 -5.70
C MET A 16 -13.81 15.65 -4.20
N VAL A 17 -13.68 16.69 -3.38
CA VAL A 17 -13.57 16.53 -1.92
C VAL A 17 -14.85 15.92 -1.34
N TYR A 18 -16.04 16.36 -1.80
CA TYR A 18 -17.29 15.74 -1.40
C TYR A 18 -17.43 14.29 -1.89
N ALA A 19 -16.97 13.98 -3.10
CA ALA A 19 -16.97 12.61 -3.64
C ALA A 19 -16.14 11.67 -2.76
N ILE A 20 -14.91 12.09 -2.40
CA ILE A 20 -14.04 11.34 -1.49
C ILE A 20 -14.70 11.23 -0.10
N GLY A 21 -15.24 12.33 0.42
CA GLY A 21 -15.96 12.36 1.70
C GLY A 21 -17.14 11.38 1.77
N ALA A 22 -17.91 11.27 0.68
CA ALA A 22 -19.02 10.33 0.57
C ALA A 22 -18.57 8.86 0.57
N LEU A 23 -17.36 8.55 0.05
CA LEU A 23 -16.77 7.21 0.18
C LEU A 23 -16.28 6.91 1.60
N LEU A 24 -15.76 7.91 2.31
CA LEU A 24 -15.27 7.78 3.69
C LEU A 24 -16.42 7.60 4.68
N LYS A 25 -17.54 8.31 4.48
CA LYS A 25 -18.72 8.26 5.35
C LYS A 25 -19.97 7.86 4.55
N PRO A 26 -20.12 6.56 4.24
CA PRO A 26 -21.29 6.07 3.50
C PRO A 26 -22.58 6.29 4.32
N GLY A 27 -23.72 6.40 3.63
CA GLY A 27 -25.03 6.53 4.27
C GLY A 27 -25.50 7.97 4.53
N LEU A 28 -24.78 8.98 4.06
CA LEU A 28 -25.20 10.39 4.14
C LEU A 28 -26.19 10.82 3.04
N GLY A 29 -26.64 9.91 2.17
CA GLY A 29 -27.57 10.21 1.07
C GLY A 29 -26.93 10.86 -0.16
N TYR A 30 -25.61 11.05 -0.18
CA TYR A 30 -24.87 11.55 -1.34
C TYR A 30 -24.25 10.41 -2.14
N SER A 31 -24.38 10.46 -3.48
CA SER A 31 -23.67 9.55 -4.37
C SER A 31 -22.26 10.06 -4.64
N ALA A 32 -21.27 9.32 -4.12
CA ALA A 32 -19.86 9.58 -4.41
C ALA A 32 -19.56 9.57 -5.91
N GLU A 33 -20.21 8.68 -6.66
CA GLU A 33 -20.07 8.56 -8.11
C GLU A 33 -20.62 9.79 -8.84
N GLN A 34 -21.80 10.27 -8.47
CA GLN A 34 -22.36 11.48 -9.11
C GLN A 34 -21.49 12.70 -8.85
N LEU A 35 -21.00 12.87 -7.62
CA LEU A 35 -20.08 13.96 -7.26
C LEU A 35 -18.76 13.86 -8.03
N TYR A 36 -18.21 12.65 -8.20
CA TYR A 36 -17.02 12.42 -9.01
C TYR A 36 -17.26 12.77 -10.48
N VAL A 37 -18.38 12.33 -11.07
CA VAL A 37 -18.76 12.66 -12.45
C VAL A 37 -18.92 14.18 -12.60
N SER A 38 -19.54 14.86 -11.64
CA SER A 38 -19.63 16.33 -11.63
C SER A 38 -18.27 17.01 -11.58
N ALA A 39 -17.30 16.49 -10.82
CA ALA A 39 -15.93 16.99 -10.83
C ALA A 39 -15.27 16.79 -12.19
N MET A 40 -15.46 15.63 -12.83
CA MET A 40 -14.84 15.33 -14.13
C MET A 40 -15.31 16.24 -15.27
N LEU A 41 -16.42 16.96 -15.13
CA LEU A 41 -16.84 17.98 -16.12
C LEU A 41 -15.84 19.13 -16.27
N TYR A 42 -14.99 19.36 -15.26
CA TYR A 42 -14.04 20.46 -15.21
C TYR A 42 -12.58 20.04 -15.43
N ILE A 43 -12.29 18.73 -15.50
CA ILE A 43 -10.92 18.22 -15.43
C ILE A 43 -10.05 18.65 -16.62
N ASP A 44 -10.62 18.70 -17.82
CA ASP A 44 -9.86 19.02 -19.05
C ASP A 44 -9.29 20.44 -19.01
N GLU A 45 -10.08 21.41 -18.55
CA GLU A 45 -9.64 22.81 -18.41
C GLU A 45 -8.50 22.94 -17.39
N ILE A 46 -8.53 22.13 -16.34
CA ILE A 46 -7.53 22.13 -15.27
C ILE A 46 -6.24 21.46 -15.74
N ILE A 47 -6.34 20.30 -16.40
CA ILE A 47 -5.18 19.53 -16.86
C ILE A 47 -4.36 20.29 -17.90
N CYS A 48 -5.00 21.14 -18.71
CA CYS A 48 -4.33 21.96 -19.70
C CYS A 48 -3.38 23.01 -19.11
N SER A 49 -3.47 23.32 -17.81
CA SER A 49 -2.68 24.39 -17.19
C SER A 49 -1.26 23.97 -16.78
N ASP A 50 -0.94 22.67 -16.76
CA ASP A 50 0.36 22.07 -16.39
C ASP A 50 1.06 22.76 -15.20
N ASN A 51 0.31 22.92 -14.11
CA ASN A 51 0.73 23.63 -12.91
C ASN A 51 0.46 22.80 -11.64
N LEU A 52 0.68 23.40 -10.46
CA LEU A 52 0.45 22.74 -9.18
C LEU A 52 -1.01 22.31 -9.00
N GLU A 53 -1.95 23.15 -9.41
CA GLU A 53 -3.39 22.88 -9.34
C GLU A 53 -3.78 21.65 -10.18
N CYS A 54 -3.20 21.51 -11.37
CA CYS A 54 -3.35 20.32 -12.21
C CYS A 54 -2.89 19.05 -11.49
N ILE A 55 -1.69 19.08 -10.90
CA ILE A 55 -1.15 17.94 -10.15
C ILE A 55 -2.06 17.61 -8.97
N GLN A 56 -2.49 18.60 -8.19
CA GLN A 56 -3.41 18.42 -7.07
C GLN A 56 -4.75 17.82 -7.53
N ALA A 57 -5.27 18.23 -8.69
CA ALA A 57 -6.49 17.69 -9.26
C ALA A 57 -6.34 16.19 -9.59
N ILE A 58 -5.25 15.80 -10.26
CA ILE A 58 -4.96 14.40 -10.59
C ILE A 58 -4.77 13.56 -9.32
N LEU A 59 -4.07 14.10 -8.30
CA LEU A 59 -3.88 13.42 -7.02
C LEU A 59 -5.22 13.18 -6.30
N CYS A 60 -6.14 14.14 -6.33
CA CYS A 60 -7.47 13.97 -5.76
C CYS A 60 -8.29 12.91 -6.52
N SER A 61 -8.24 12.88 -7.85
CA SER A 61 -8.85 11.81 -8.64
C SER A 61 -8.28 10.44 -8.27
N ALA A 62 -6.96 10.34 -8.10
CA ALA A 62 -6.31 9.10 -7.71
C ALA A 62 -6.72 8.66 -6.30
N ALA A 63 -6.87 9.60 -5.36
CA ALA A 63 -7.37 9.33 -4.02
C ALA A 63 -8.83 8.84 -4.00
N TYR A 64 -9.68 9.35 -4.90
CA TYR A 64 -11.02 8.82 -5.12
C TYR A 64 -10.98 7.39 -5.68
N SER A 65 -10.22 7.17 -6.74
CA SER A 65 -10.08 5.87 -7.42
C SER A 65 -9.43 4.79 -6.56
N LEU A 66 -8.67 5.16 -5.53
CA LEU A 66 -8.14 4.22 -4.54
C LEU A 66 -9.26 3.56 -3.70
N ARG A 67 -10.44 4.18 -3.62
CA ARG A 67 -11.56 3.82 -2.75
C ARG A 67 -12.84 3.47 -3.51
N SER A 68 -12.79 3.49 -4.84
CA SER A 68 -13.93 3.24 -5.71
C SER A 68 -13.53 2.28 -6.82
N ALA A 69 -14.43 1.37 -7.19
CA ALA A 69 -14.30 0.57 -8.40
C ALA A 69 -14.57 1.41 -9.67
N LYS A 70 -15.15 2.60 -9.51
CA LYS A 70 -15.40 3.56 -10.60
C LYS A 70 -14.28 4.60 -10.65
N GLY A 71 -13.90 4.98 -11.87
CA GLY A 71 -12.90 6.01 -12.14
C GLY A 71 -11.66 5.46 -12.84
N THR A 72 -10.72 6.34 -13.13
CA THR A 72 -9.46 5.98 -13.80
C THR A 72 -8.56 5.18 -12.84
N SER A 73 -7.75 4.27 -13.38
CA SER A 73 -6.77 3.54 -12.57
C SER A 73 -5.90 4.49 -11.73
N HIS A 74 -5.89 4.29 -10.41
CA HIS A 74 -5.13 5.12 -9.48
C HIS A 74 -3.61 5.03 -9.74
N TRP A 75 -3.10 3.90 -10.26
CA TRP A 75 -1.72 3.78 -10.72
C TRP A 75 -1.42 4.72 -11.90
N LYS A 76 -2.31 4.76 -12.91
CA LYS A 76 -2.14 5.64 -14.08
C LYS A 76 -2.13 7.10 -13.66
N LEU A 77 -3.07 7.49 -12.79
CA LEU A 77 -3.17 8.85 -12.26
C LEU A 77 -1.97 9.22 -11.38
N GLY A 78 -1.53 8.33 -10.49
CA GLY A 78 -0.34 8.53 -9.67
C GLY A 78 0.92 8.74 -10.51
N GLY A 79 1.13 7.89 -11.52
CA GLY A 79 2.22 8.03 -12.48
C GLY A 79 2.13 9.31 -13.33
N GLN A 80 0.93 9.74 -13.71
CA GLN A 80 0.73 11.01 -14.41
C GLN A 80 1.11 12.21 -13.54
N ALA A 81 0.61 12.27 -12.30
CA ALA A 81 0.95 13.32 -11.34
C ALA A 81 2.47 13.36 -11.07
N LEU A 82 3.10 12.19 -10.88
CA LEU A 82 4.53 12.11 -10.64
C LEU A 82 5.35 12.60 -11.85
N ARG A 83 4.97 12.22 -13.07
CA ARG A 83 5.61 12.73 -14.30
C ARG A 83 5.48 14.25 -14.44
N GLN A 84 4.33 14.83 -14.11
CA GLN A 84 4.17 16.29 -14.09
C GLN A 84 5.02 16.96 -13.02
N CYS A 85 5.10 16.39 -11.82
CA CYS A 85 6.04 16.85 -10.80
C CYS A 85 7.49 16.82 -11.30
N VAL A 86 7.87 15.79 -12.06
CA VAL A 86 9.21 15.70 -12.67
C VAL A 86 9.40 16.78 -13.72
N ASN A 87 8.42 16.98 -14.62
CA ASN A 87 8.43 18.02 -15.66
C ASN A 87 8.63 19.42 -15.07
N LEU A 88 7.93 19.73 -13.98
CA LEU A 88 8.01 21.01 -13.28
C LEU A 88 9.19 21.11 -12.29
N GLY A 89 10.03 20.07 -12.20
CA GLY A 89 11.23 20.05 -11.36
C GLY A 89 10.97 19.87 -9.86
N TYR A 90 9.79 19.43 -9.43
CA TYR A 90 9.45 19.27 -8.00
C TYR A 90 10.22 18.14 -7.30
N HIS A 91 10.78 17.21 -8.08
CA HIS A 91 11.70 16.17 -7.61
C HIS A 91 13.10 16.71 -7.27
N ARG A 92 13.39 17.97 -7.63
CA ARG A 92 14.69 18.60 -7.39
C ARG A 92 14.72 19.47 -6.15
N ASN A 93 15.91 19.61 -5.58
CA ASN A 93 16.12 20.50 -4.44
C ASN A 93 15.75 21.95 -4.80
N GLN A 94 14.79 22.53 -4.09
CA GLN A 94 14.25 23.85 -4.45
C GLN A 94 15.25 25.00 -4.25
N LYS A 95 16.24 24.85 -3.34
CA LYS A 95 17.29 25.86 -3.15
C LYS A 95 18.19 25.96 -4.38
N ARG A 96 18.38 24.85 -5.10
CA ARG A 96 19.18 24.81 -6.35
C ARG A 96 18.46 25.50 -7.50
N LEU A 97 17.13 25.49 -7.51
CA LEU A 97 16.31 26.05 -8.58
C LEU A 97 16.20 27.59 -8.58
N ARG A 98 16.78 28.29 -7.58
CA ARG A 98 16.72 29.77 -7.43
C ARG A 98 15.30 30.33 -7.63
N SER A 99 14.30 29.58 -7.19
CA SER A 99 12.90 29.86 -7.43
C SER A 99 12.43 31.12 -6.69
N THR A 100 11.70 32.00 -7.38
CA THR A 100 11.06 33.21 -6.82
C THR A 100 9.71 32.91 -6.16
N LEU A 101 9.35 31.64 -5.98
CA LEU A 101 8.10 31.23 -5.37
C LEU A 101 8.02 31.67 -3.91
N ASN A 102 6.80 32.02 -3.50
CA ASN A 102 6.54 32.33 -2.11
C ASN A 102 6.68 31.07 -1.21
N PRO A 103 6.88 31.22 0.11
CA PRO A 103 7.11 30.09 1.00
C PRO A 103 5.99 29.03 0.99
N LEU A 104 4.73 29.45 0.94
CA LEU A 104 3.58 28.54 0.86
C LEU A 104 3.60 27.70 -0.42
N GLN A 105 3.82 28.31 -1.59
CA GLN A 105 3.89 27.60 -2.87
C GLN A 105 5.00 26.56 -2.87
N ARG A 106 6.19 26.91 -2.33
CA ARG A 106 7.31 25.98 -2.20
C ARG A 106 6.95 24.74 -1.39
N GLU A 107 6.29 24.92 -0.25
CA GLU A 107 5.85 23.81 0.59
C GLU A 107 4.74 22.98 -0.07
N LEU A 108 3.80 23.60 -0.77
CA LEU A 108 2.77 22.89 -1.52
C LEU A 108 3.34 22.03 -2.65
N GLN A 109 4.37 22.51 -3.36
CA GLN A 109 5.07 21.72 -4.39
C GLN A 109 5.75 20.48 -3.80
N LYS A 110 6.44 20.61 -2.66
CA LYS A 110 7.04 19.46 -1.97
C LYS A 110 5.98 18.45 -1.56
N ARG A 111 4.86 18.93 -1.00
CA ARG A 111 3.74 18.06 -0.59
C ARG A 111 3.15 17.34 -1.80
N ALA A 112 2.88 18.05 -2.89
CA ALA A 112 2.37 17.45 -4.12
C ALA A 112 3.31 16.39 -4.68
N PHE A 113 4.62 16.67 -4.72
CA PHE A 113 5.64 15.71 -5.15
C PHE A 113 5.64 14.45 -4.29
N TRP A 114 5.78 14.58 -2.97
CA TRP A 114 5.83 13.42 -2.08
C TRP A 114 4.50 12.65 -2.03
N SER A 115 3.35 13.32 -2.14
CA SER A 115 2.06 12.66 -2.31
C SER A 115 1.97 11.87 -3.62
N ALA A 116 2.45 12.43 -4.74
CA ALA A 116 2.52 11.74 -6.02
C ALA A 116 3.43 10.51 -5.95
N TYR A 117 4.61 10.68 -5.35
CA TYR A 117 5.59 9.60 -5.17
C TYR A 117 5.01 8.47 -4.32
N VAL A 118 4.39 8.77 -3.18
CA VAL A 118 3.76 7.74 -2.33
C VAL A 118 2.68 6.98 -3.09
N MET A 119 1.81 7.68 -3.79
CA MET A 119 0.68 7.05 -4.46
C MET A 119 1.12 6.17 -5.63
N GLU A 120 2.09 6.64 -6.42
CA GLU A 120 2.69 5.85 -7.49
C GLU A 120 3.44 4.64 -6.92
N CYS A 121 4.28 4.84 -5.90
CA CYS A 121 5.05 3.77 -5.29
C CYS A 121 4.15 2.70 -4.68
N SER A 122 3.15 3.08 -3.89
CA SER A 122 2.18 2.14 -3.32
C SER A 122 1.46 1.34 -4.41
N ALA A 123 1.04 2.00 -5.50
CA ALA A 123 0.36 1.33 -6.60
C ALA A 123 1.31 0.41 -7.39
N ALA A 124 2.54 0.84 -7.65
CA ALA A 124 3.53 0.07 -8.37
C ALA A 124 3.94 -1.19 -7.60
N VAL A 125 4.25 -1.06 -6.30
CA VAL A 125 4.58 -2.20 -5.43
C VAL A 125 3.41 -3.19 -5.38
N MET A 126 2.19 -2.69 -5.17
CA MET A 126 0.98 -3.51 -5.11
C MET A 126 0.75 -4.29 -6.40
N LEU A 127 1.07 -3.71 -7.55
CA LEU A 127 0.85 -4.30 -8.87
C LEU A 127 2.06 -5.10 -9.40
N GLY A 128 3.14 -5.21 -8.62
CA GLY A 128 4.40 -5.82 -9.06
C GLY A 128 5.03 -5.10 -10.25
N ARG A 129 4.82 -3.78 -10.36
CA ARG A 129 5.33 -2.97 -11.47
C ARG A 129 6.60 -2.23 -11.05
N PRO A 130 7.53 -1.96 -11.99
CA PRO A 130 8.67 -1.09 -11.74
C PRO A 130 8.22 0.32 -11.33
N LEU A 131 9.00 0.96 -10.46
CA LEU A 131 8.80 2.36 -10.11
C LEU A 131 9.18 3.26 -11.28
N SER A 132 8.37 4.29 -11.55
CA SER A 132 8.66 5.26 -12.61
C SER A 132 9.77 6.26 -12.26
N LEU A 133 10.01 6.51 -10.96
CA LEU A 133 11.09 7.37 -10.48
C LEU A 133 11.85 6.66 -9.35
N HIS A 134 13.11 6.34 -9.61
CA HIS A 134 13.98 5.72 -8.61
C HIS A 134 14.36 6.75 -7.53
N TYR A 135 14.52 6.29 -6.29
CA TYR A 135 14.80 7.17 -5.15
C TYR A 135 16.11 7.96 -5.33
N GLN A 136 17.11 7.39 -6.00
CA GLN A 136 18.40 8.01 -6.29
C GLN A 136 18.29 9.27 -7.17
N GLU A 137 17.21 9.41 -7.94
CA GLU A 137 16.96 10.57 -8.81
C GLU A 137 16.31 11.75 -8.07
N ILE A 138 15.99 11.57 -6.79
CA ILE A 138 15.25 12.54 -5.97
C ILE A 138 16.22 13.27 -5.04
N ASP A 139 16.34 14.60 -5.21
CA ASP A 139 17.02 15.48 -4.24
C ASP A 139 16.06 16.52 -3.62
N ALA A 140 14.75 16.36 -3.85
CA ALA A 140 13.71 17.13 -3.17
C ALA A 140 13.75 16.94 -1.65
N GLU A 141 13.64 18.03 -0.91
CA GLU A 141 13.47 17.96 0.54
C GLU A 141 12.07 17.45 0.92
N PHE A 142 11.95 16.77 2.06
CA PHE A 142 10.64 16.59 2.68
C PHE A 142 10.02 17.96 3.03
N PRO A 143 8.68 18.07 3.10
CA PRO A 143 8.03 19.28 3.59
C PRO A 143 8.48 19.60 5.01
N LEU A 144 8.36 20.86 5.40
CA LEU A 144 8.72 21.28 6.75
C LEU A 144 7.70 20.74 7.76
N ASP A 145 8.19 20.15 8.85
CA ASP A 145 7.35 19.68 9.95
C ASP A 145 6.91 20.85 10.85
N ILE A 146 5.97 21.64 10.35
CA ILE A 146 5.42 22.83 11.02
C ILE A 146 3.89 22.80 10.89
N LYS A 147 3.18 23.50 11.79
CA LYS A 147 1.73 23.64 11.68
C LYS A 147 1.35 24.44 10.44
N GLU A 148 0.26 24.06 9.78
CA GLU A 148 -0.23 24.73 8.57
C GLU A 148 -0.42 26.23 8.76
N SER A 149 -0.97 26.64 9.91
CA SER A 149 -1.21 28.06 10.25
C SER A 149 0.07 28.90 10.37
N GLN A 150 1.25 28.27 10.41
CA GLN A 150 2.54 28.96 10.50
C GLN A 150 3.22 29.14 9.14
N ILE A 151 2.58 28.71 8.04
CA ILE A 151 3.08 28.85 6.67
C ILE A 151 2.12 29.76 5.90
N SER A 152 2.66 30.80 5.27
CA SER A 152 1.89 31.76 4.46
C SER A 152 2.66 32.18 3.22
N SER A 153 2.00 32.92 2.34
CA SER A 153 2.66 33.55 1.18
C SER A 153 3.69 34.61 1.60
N THR A 154 3.56 35.21 2.79
CA THR A 154 4.46 36.28 3.28
C THR A 154 5.63 35.75 4.10
N GLY A 155 5.56 34.51 4.60
CA GLY A 155 6.61 33.98 5.46
C GLY A 155 6.30 32.65 6.12
N ILE A 156 7.33 32.09 6.76
CA ILE A 156 7.26 30.95 7.67
C ILE A 156 7.48 31.51 9.09
N TYR A 157 6.52 31.26 9.99
CA TYR A 157 6.48 31.83 11.33
C TYR A 157 6.69 30.79 12.45
N GLY A 158 7.15 29.60 12.08
CA GLY A 158 7.45 28.52 13.02
C GLY A 158 8.79 27.85 12.70
N ALA A 159 9.36 27.17 13.69
CA ALA A 159 10.51 26.30 13.51
C ALA A 159 10.02 24.87 13.21
N PRO A 160 10.68 24.13 12.30
CA PRO A 160 10.41 22.72 12.13
C PRO A 160 10.61 21.95 13.43
N ARG A 161 9.72 20.98 13.68
CA ARG A 161 9.83 20.10 14.84
C ARG A 161 11.20 19.44 14.90
N SER A 162 11.81 19.46 16.08
CA SER A 162 13.17 18.94 16.30
C SER A 162 13.21 17.75 17.25
N LEU A 163 12.29 17.70 18.22
CA LEU A 163 12.23 16.65 19.25
C LEU A 163 10.95 15.82 19.17
N THR A 164 11.04 14.55 19.54
CA THR A 164 9.88 13.64 19.61
C THR A 164 8.91 14.02 20.73
N SER A 165 9.35 14.78 21.74
CA SER A 165 8.50 15.31 22.82
C SER A 165 7.59 16.45 22.39
N GLU A 166 7.88 17.14 21.29
CA GLU A 166 7.03 18.20 20.76
C GLU A 166 5.71 17.61 20.21
N PRO A 167 4.57 18.32 20.30
CA PRO A 167 3.31 17.85 19.75
C PRO A 167 3.39 17.55 18.25
N SER A 168 2.95 16.36 17.83
CA SER A 168 2.93 15.99 16.41
C SER A 168 1.85 16.74 15.63
N THR A 169 2.13 17.03 14.37
CA THR A 169 1.17 17.60 13.41
C THR A 169 0.78 16.57 12.36
N MET A 170 -0.27 16.81 11.57
CA MET A 170 -0.55 15.98 10.39
C MET A 170 0.65 15.89 9.45
N MET A 171 1.48 16.95 9.37
CA MET A 171 2.67 16.95 8.54
C MET A 171 3.76 16.04 9.10
N THR A 172 3.95 15.97 10.42
CA THR A 172 4.85 14.99 11.04
C THR A 172 4.51 13.58 10.56
N HIS A 173 3.23 13.23 10.60
CA HIS A 173 2.73 11.91 10.21
C HIS A 173 2.90 11.67 8.71
N ALA A 174 2.65 12.69 7.88
CA ALA A 174 2.86 12.63 6.43
C ALA A 174 4.34 12.41 6.07
N ILE A 175 5.28 13.16 6.69
CA ILE A 175 6.72 13.00 6.50
C ILE A 175 7.15 11.58 6.88
N HIS A 176 6.65 11.06 8.00
CA HIS A 176 6.93 9.69 8.42
C HIS A 176 6.42 8.67 7.38
N GLY A 177 5.26 8.92 6.77
CA GLY A 177 4.74 8.13 5.66
C GLY A 177 5.52 8.26 4.36
N PHE A 178 6.05 9.44 4.05
CA PHE A 178 6.93 9.62 2.89
C PHE A 178 8.23 8.80 3.05
N ARG A 179 8.79 8.77 4.27
CA ARG A 179 10.02 8.01 4.57
C ARG A 179 9.84 6.50 4.38
N ILE A 180 8.79 5.90 4.94
CA ILE A 180 8.59 4.44 4.78
C ILE A 180 8.32 4.06 3.34
N ARG A 181 7.65 4.92 2.57
CA ARG A 181 7.40 4.67 1.16
C ARG A 181 8.65 4.83 0.30
N ALA A 182 9.53 5.77 0.64
CA ALA A 182 10.87 5.83 0.06
C ALA A 182 11.70 4.57 0.36
N LEU A 183 11.64 4.05 1.59
CA LEU A 183 12.33 2.82 1.97
C LEU A 183 11.77 1.60 1.22
N ILE A 184 10.45 1.45 1.16
CA ILE A 184 9.79 0.40 0.34
C ILE A 184 10.14 0.55 -1.14
N GLY A 185 10.21 1.79 -1.65
CA GLY A 185 10.62 2.04 -3.02
C GLY A 185 12.04 1.56 -3.31
N ARG A 186 12.98 1.78 -2.37
CA ARG A 186 14.35 1.25 -2.45
C ARG A 186 14.38 -0.27 -2.38
N ILE A 187 13.57 -0.90 -1.52
CA ILE A 187 13.43 -2.36 -1.47
C ILE A 187 13.04 -2.89 -2.85
N GLN A 188 12.05 -2.27 -3.51
CA GLN A 188 11.60 -2.69 -4.84
C GLN A 188 12.67 -2.53 -5.92
N THR A 189 13.35 -1.38 -6.00
CA THR A 189 14.36 -1.17 -7.04
C THR A 189 15.56 -2.10 -6.87
N THR A 190 15.97 -2.35 -5.63
CA THR A 190 17.18 -3.13 -5.36
C THR A 190 16.93 -4.64 -5.33
N LEU A 191 15.86 -5.12 -4.69
CA LEU A 191 15.66 -6.56 -4.52
C LEU A 191 14.83 -7.22 -5.64
N TYR A 192 13.99 -6.45 -6.33
CA TYR A 192 13.05 -7.00 -7.32
C TYR A 192 13.36 -6.58 -8.75
N SER A 193 13.98 -5.41 -8.96
CA SER A 193 14.27 -4.90 -10.31
C SER A 193 15.72 -5.11 -10.75
N ASP A 194 16.67 -5.13 -9.83
CA ASP A 194 18.10 -5.25 -10.16
C ASP A 194 18.54 -6.70 -10.36
N SER A 195 18.46 -7.16 -11.62
CA SER A 195 18.92 -8.50 -12.04
C SER A 195 20.44 -8.74 -11.91
N THR A 196 21.22 -7.71 -11.58
CA THR A 196 22.68 -7.80 -11.41
C THR A 196 23.09 -8.16 -10.00
N LEU A 197 22.21 -8.00 -9.01
CA LEU A 197 22.39 -8.43 -7.61
C LEU A 197 22.26 -9.95 -7.44
N ARG A 198 23.05 -10.70 -8.21
CA ARG A 198 23.16 -12.18 -8.10
C ARG A 198 24.04 -12.61 -6.94
N ASP A 199 24.93 -11.74 -6.48
CA ASP A 199 25.79 -11.99 -5.34
C ASP A 199 24.95 -12.02 -4.04
N ALA A 200 24.88 -13.20 -3.42
CA ALA A 200 24.11 -13.42 -2.21
C ALA A 200 24.65 -12.62 -1.02
N THR A 201 25.96 -12.38 -0.95
CA THR A 201 26.59 -11.62 0.14
C THR A 201 26.22 -10.13 0.05
N ILE A 202 26.25 -9.56 -1.16
CA ILE A 202 25.83 -8.16 -1.37
C ILE A 202 24.33 -8.00 -1.06
N ARG A 203 23.50 -8.95 -1.51
CA ARG A 203 22.06 -8.94 -1.23
C ARG A 203 21.79 -9.02 0.28
N GLN A 204 22.50 -9.88 1.00
CA GLN A 204 22.35 -10.02 2.44
C GLN A 204 22.75 -8.75 3.20
N ALA A 205 23.89 -8.14 2.84
CA ALA A 205 24.33 -6.88 3.45
C ALA A 205 23.34 -5.73 3.20
N LEU A 206 22.73 -5.69 2.01
CA LEU A 206 21.68 -4.73 1.70
C LEU A 206 20.42 -4.97 2.55
N ILE A 207 20.01 -6.23 2.73
CA ILE A 207 18.86 -6.58 3.55
C ILE A 207 19.09 -6.16 5.01
N GLU A 208 20.28 -6.40 5.55
CA GLU A 208 20.67 -5.95 6.89
C GLU A 208 20.62 -4.43 7.02
N HIS A 209 21.22 -3.71 6.06
CA HIS A 209 21.22 -2.25 6.07
C HIS A 209 19.81 -1.66 6.01
N VAL A 210 18.95 -2.19 5.14
CA VAL A 210 17.55 -1.73 5.05
C VAL A 210 16.75 -2.13 6.29
N SER A 211 17.07 -3.27 6.90
CA SER A 211 16.46 -3.68 8.18
C SER A 211 16.80 -2.68 9.28
N ASP A 212 18.05 -2.25 9.41
CA ASP A 212 18.46 -1.25 10.40
C ASP A 212 17.72 0.09 10.18
N GLU A 213 17.64 0.57 8.94
CA GLU A 213 16.89 1.78 8.61
C GLU A 213 15.39 1.65 8.93
N LEU A 214 14.81 0.46 8.75
CA LEU A 214 13.42 0.20 9.08
C LEU A 214 13.17 0.20 10.60
N GLU A 215 14.11 -0.35 11.39
CA GLU A 215 14.06 -0.27 12.86
C GLU A 215 14.18 1.18 13.34
N GLU A 216 15.10 1.95 12.77
CA GLU A 216 15.25 3.38 13.07
C GLU A 216 13.98 4.17 12.73
N TRP A 217 13.39 3.90 11.56
CA TRP A 217 12.12 4.49 11.17
C TRP A 217 11.03 4.15 12.18
N TYR A 218 10.89 2.89 12.56
CA TYR A 218 9.85 2.47 13.49
C TYR A 218 10.07 3.07 14.88
N ALA A 219 11.31 3.14 15.38
CA ALA A 219 11.65 3.76 16.65
C ALA A 219 11.38 5.28 16.65
N ALA A 220 11.51 5.95 15.50
CA ALA A 220 11.24 7.37 15.32
C ALA A 220 9.74 7.71 15.09
N ARG A 221 8.83 6.74 15.22
CA ARG A 221 7.39 6.98 15.03
C ARG A 221 6.86 8.04 16.01
N PRO A 222 6.10 9.04 15.55
CA PRO A 222 5.56 10.03 16.46
C PRO A 222 4.43 9.43 17.31
N PRO A 223 4.11 10.06 18.46
CA PRO A 223 2.95 9.67 19.25
C PRO A 223 1.66 9.66 18.40
N PRO A 224 0.81 8.62 18.51
CA PRO A 224 -0.47 8.57 17.82
C PRO A 224 -1.33 9.79 18.14
N MET A 225 -2.05 10.28 17.15
CA MET A 225 -2.99 11.38 17.36
C MET A 225 -4.41 10.83 17.55
N THR A 226 -5.11 11.36 18.55
CA THR A 226 -6.51 11.04 18.77
C THR A 226 -7.35 11.66 17.65
N PRO A 227 -8.24 10.90 17.00
CA PRO A 227 -9.16 11.46 16.03
C PRO A 227 -10.05 12.55 16.68
N PRO A 228 -10.46 13.59 15.93
CA PRO A 228 -11.52 14.48 16.37
C PRO A 228 -12.82 13.72 16.65
N ASP A 229 -13.72 14.33 17.43
CA ASP A 229 -15.02 13.75 17.80
C ASP A 229 -15.74 13.17 16.56
N GLY A 230 -16.13 11.88 16.61
CA GLY A 230 -16.81 11.19 15.50
C GLY A 230 -16.13 9.91 14.99
N GLY A 231 -14.97 9.55 15.54
CA GLY A 231 -14.25 8.32 15.20
C GLY A 231 -13.35 8.45 13.97
N ALA A 232 -12.31 7.61 13.89
CA ALA A 232 -11.33 7.67 12.80
C ALA A 232 -11.90 7.07 11.51
N LEU A 233 -11.96 7.86 10.42
CA LEU A 233 -12.30 7.39 9.07
C LEU A 233 -11.08 6.77 8.34
N SER A 234 -9.90 6.94 8.91
CA SER A 234 -8.65 6.29 8.52
C SER A 234 -7.89 5.97 9.80
N PHE A 235 -7.19 4.84 9.83
CA PHE A 235 -6.26 4.54 10.90
C PHE A 235 -4.90 5.21 10.70
N PHE A 236 -4.70 5.98 9.61
CA PHE A 236 -3.58 6.93 9.50
C PHE A 236 -3.51 7.75 10.79
N VAL A 237 -2.30 8.02 11.27
CA VAL A 237 -2.00 8.62 12.58
C VAL A 237 -2.20 7.77 13.83
N SER A 238 -2.62 6.50 13.69
CA SER A 238 -2.69 5.54 14.80
C SER A 238 -1.41 4.71 14.96
N ALA A 239 -1.22 4.09 16.13
CA ALA A 239 -0.15 3.12 16.36
C ALA A 239 -0.20 1.96 15.34
N ASP A 240 -1.40 1.44 15.08
CA ASP A 240 -1.67 0.36 14.14
C ASP A 240 -1.22 0.70 12.71
N TRP A 241 -1.23 1.98 12.33
CA TRP A 241 -0.75 2.39 11.00
C TRP A 241 0.76 2.27 10.88
N TYR A 242 1.51 2.67 11.90
CA TYR A 242 2.96 2.50 11.90
C TYR A 242 3.34 1.03 11.90
N GLU A 243 2.66 0.23 12.72
CA GLU A 243 2.92 -1.20 12.83
C GLU A 243 2.55 -1.93 11.53
N ALA A 244 1.43 -1.60 10.89
CA ALA A 244 1.07 -2.18 9.58
C ALA A 244 2.09 -1.83 8.48
N ASN A 245 2.58 -0.59 8.44
CA ASN A 245 3.58 -0.19 7.44
C ASN A 245 4.96 -0.81 7.73
N TYR A 246 5.34 -0.96 9.00
CA TYR A 246 6.54 -1.71 9.41
C TYR A 246 6.43 -3.17 8.94
N ASN A 247 5.32 -3.83 9.28
CA ASN A 247 5.08 -5.22 8.92
C ASN A 247 5.10 -5.41 7.40
N TYR A 248 4.43 -4.52 6.66
CA TYR A 248 4.45 -4.58 5.20
C TYR A 248 5.87 -4.44 4.64
N ALA A 249 6.68 -3.52 5.14
CA ALA A 249 8.07 -3.37 4.72
C ALA A 249 8.93 -4.61 5.06
N VAL A 250 8.75 -5.21 6.24
CA VAL A 250 9.40 -6.49 6.62
C VAL A 250 9.02 -7.60 5.63
N LEU A 251 7.74 -7.75 5.32
CA LEU A 251 7.30 -8.77 4.37
C LEU A 251 7.89 -8.53 2.97
N GLN A 252 7.94 -7.28 2.50
CA GLN A 252 8.59 -6.95 1.21
C GLN A 252 10.10 -7.22 1.22
N LEU A 253 10.77 -6.97 2.36
CA LEU A 253 12.22 -7.12 2.49
C LEU A 253 12.67 -8.59 2.48
N PHE A 254 11.95 -9.44 3.22
CA PHE A 254 12.34 -10.85 3.41
C PHE A 254 11.68 -11.83 2.44
N ARG A 255 10.66 -11.40 1.69
CA ARG A 255 9.98 -12.25 0.69
C ARG A 255 10.95 -12.94 -0.28
N PRO A 256 11.94 -12.25 -0.91
CA PRO A 256 12.84 -12.90 -1.85
C PRO A 256 13.67 -14.02 -1.22
N GLN A 257 13.85 -14.04 0.10
CA GLN A 257 14.57 -15.11 0.79
C GLN A 257 13.67 -16.32 1.03
N ILE A 258 12.42 -16.11 1.44
CA ILE A 258 11.51 -17.23 1.73
C ILE A 258 10.99 -17.92 0.47
N THR A 259 10.92 -17.23 -0.67
CA THR A 259 10.50 -17.80 -1.97
C THR A 259 11.68 -18.26 -2.84
N ASP A 260 12.93 -18.13 -2.38
CA ASP A 260 14.09 -18.61 -3.14
C ASP A 260 14.21 -20.13 -3.03
N THR A 261 13.80 -20.82 -4.09
CA THR A 261 13.86 -22.29 -4.19
C THR A 261 15.30 -22.84 -4.24
N LYS A 262 16.31 -22.01 -4.54
CA LYS A 262 17.71 -22.43 -4.65
C LYS A 262 18.43 -22.36 -3.31
N THR A 263 18.03 -21.41 -2.48
CA THR A 263 18.66 -21.14 -1.18
C THR A 263 17.59 -21.04 -0.12
N SER A 264 17.41 -22.13 0.64
CA SER A 264 16.42 -22.16 1.71
C SER A 264 16.74 -21.10 2.76
N ALA A 265 15.78 -20.22 3.04
CA ALA A 265 15.88 -19.25 4.12
C ALA A 265 16.03 -19.96 5.48
N SER A 266 16.69 -19.29 6.43
CA SER A 266 16.77 -19.80 7.79
C SER A 266 15.38 -19.86 8.45
N ASP A 267 15.19 -20.80 9.39
CA ASP A 267 13.95 -20.88 10.18
C ASP A 267 13.63 -19.56 10.88
N GLY A 268 14.65 -18.78 11.29
CA GLY A 268 14.46 -17.47 11.89
C GLY A 268 13.75 -16.47 10.97
N ILE A 269 14.03 -16.53 9.66
CA ILE A 269 13.38 -15.65 8.66
C ILE A 269 11.93 -16.09 8.44
N PHE A 270 11.67 -17.40 8.29
CA PHE A 270 10.30 -17.92 8.20
C PHE A 270 9.47 -17.55 9.42
N LEU A 271 10.02 -17.70 10.64
CA LEU A 271 9.35 -17.32 11.88
C LEU A 271 9.11 -15.80 11.99
N LYS A 272 10.03 -14.97 11.48
CA LYS A 272 9.85 -13.52 11.41
C LYS A 272 8.69 -13.16 10.47
N CYS A 273 8.66 -13.71 9.26
CA CYS A 273 7.58 -13.49 8.29
C CYS A 273 6.24 -14.00 8.82
N LEU A 274 6.20 -15.20 9.41
CA LEU A 274 5.01 -15.78 10.03
C LEU A 274 4.40 -14.84 11.09
N ASN A 275 5.19 -14.40 12.06
CA ASN A 275 4.72 -13.53 13.14
C ASN A 275 4.28 -12.15 12.62
N THR A 276 5.04 -11.59 11.67
CA THR A 276 4.74 -10.31 11.03
C THR A 276 3.40 -10.35 10.27
N SER A 277 3.18 -11.42 9.51
CA SER A 277 1.92 -11.65 8.80
C SER A 277 0.74 -11.83 9.75
N ARG A 278 0.90 -12.63 10.80
CA ARG A 278 -0.12 -12.82 11.83
C ARG A 278 -0.53 -11.49 12.47
N GLN A 279 0.45 -10.69 12.89
CA GLN A 279 0.19 -9.38 13.49
C GLN A 279 -0.54 -8.45 12.51
N THR A 280 -0.21 -8.51 11.22
CA THR A 280 -0.93 -7.76 10.18
C THR A 280 -2.39 -8.19 10.09
N CYS A 281 -2.70 -9.48 10.06
CA CYS A 281 -4.09 -9.96 10.07
C CYS A 281 -4.88 -9.44 11.28
N HIS A 282 -4.29 -9.49 12.48
CA HIS A 282 -4.91 -8.99 13.72
C HIS A 282 -5.13 -7.47 13.70
N ILE A 283 -4.17 -6.69 13.19
CA ILE A 283 -4.30 -5.23 13.06
C ILE A 283 -5.48 -4.90 12.14
N PHE A 284 -5.52 -5.52 10.96
CA PHE A 284 -6.61 -5.28 10.00
C PHE A 284 -7.95 -5.70 10.59
N ARG A 285 -8.03 -6.84 11.28
CA ARG A 285 -9.24 -7.25 12.00
C ARG A 285 -9.69 -6.22 13.03
N ARG A 286 -8.76 -5.67 13.83
CA ARG A 286 -9.05 -4.64 14.85
C ARG A 286 -9.48 -3.30 14.24
N GLN A 287 -9.03 -2.99 13.03
CA GLN A 287 -9.33 -1.72 12.37
C GLN A 287 -10.58 -1.76 11.49
N TYR A 288 -10.89 -2.88 10.85
CA TYR A 288 -12.02 -3.02 9.94
C TYR A 288 -13.28 -3.56 10.60
N PHE A 289 -13.16 -4.32 11.69
CA PHE A 289 -14.34 -4.86 12.36
C PHE A 289 -15.01 -3.84 13.27
N GLY A 290 -16.30 -3.59 13.04
CA GLY A 290 -17.13 -2.74 13.90
C GLY A 290 -16.76 -1.25 13.87
N LYS A 291 -15.90 -0.81 12.95
CA LYS A 291 -15.47 0.58 12.80
C LYS A 291 -15.83 1.13 11.42
N PRO A 292 -16.13 2.44 11.28
CA PRO A 292 -16.38 3.09 10.00
C PRO A 292 -15.07 3.38 9.25
N MET A 293 -14.21 2.36 9.12
CA MET A 293 -12.91 2.52 8.49
C MET A 293 -13.05 2.60 6.98
N ALA A 294 -12.33 3.53 6.35
CA ALA A 294 -12.33 3.60 4.90
C ALA A 294 -11.49 2.46 4.29
N TYR A 295 -12.09 1.78 3.33
CA TYR A 295 -11.50 0.69 2.59
C TYR A 295 -10.61 1.25 1.47
N THR A 296 -9.51 0.56 1.16
CA THR A 296 -8.66 0.85 -0.01
C THR A 296 -8.30 -0.44 -0.73
N TRP A 297 -8.07 -0.36 -2.04
CA TRP A 297 -7.47 -1.47 -2.79
C TRP A 297 -6.12 -1.92 -2.21
N SER A 298 -5.32 -0.97 -1.72
CA SER A 298 -4.07 -1.28 -1.02
C SER A 298 -4.28 -2.11 0.23
N ALA A 299 -5.29 -1.81 1.05
CA ALA A 299 -5.60 -2.56 2.26
C ALA A 299 -5.99 -4.03 1.95
N LEU A 300 -6.78 -4.25 0.89
CA LEU A 300 -7.12 -5.59 0.43
C LEU A 300 -5.85 -6.38 0.07
N HIS A 301 -4.98 -5.78 -0.73
CA HIS A 301 -3.76 -6.44 -1.18
C HIS A 301 -2.76 -6.68 -0.05
N GLU A 302 -2.54 -5.69 0.83
CA GLU A 302 -1.67 -5.82 2.00
C GLU A 302 -2.12 -6.97 2.91
N LEU A 303 -3.43 -7.07 3.20
CA LEU A 303 -3.99 -8.15 3.99
C LEU A 303 -3.85 -9.51 3.29
N PHE A 304 -4.22 -9.59 2.02
CA PHE A 304 -4.16 -10.86 1.28
C PHE A 304 -2.72 -11.39 1.19
N LEU A 305 -1.75 -10.51 0.90
CA LEU A 305 -0.34 -10.88 0.87
C LEU A 305 0.17 -11.35 2.25
N ALA A 306 -0.22 -10.66 3.32
CA ALA A 306 0.12 -11.08 4.67
C ALA A 306 -0.46 -12.47 4.99
N GLY A 307 -1.74 -12.68 4.68
CA GLY A 307 -2.43 -13.96 4.83
C GLY A 307 -1.74 -15.08 4.04
N LEU A 308 -1.43 -14.87 2.76
CA LEU A 308 -0.71 -15.85 1.95
C LEU A 308 0.67 -16.15 2.52
N THR A 309 1.42 -15.13 2.94
CA THR A 309 2.75 -15.31 3.52
C THR A 309 2.69 -16.08 4.83
N TYR A 310 1.64 -15.86 5.64
CA TYR A 310 1.40 -16.63 6.87
C TYR A 310 1.22 -18.12 6.57
N LEU A 311 0.31 -18.45 5.65
CA LEU A 311 0.09 -19.83 5.22
C LEU A 311 1.39 -20.41 4.65
N TYR A 312 2.02 -19.72 3.71
CA TYR A 312 3.27 -20.16 3.08
C TYR A 312 4.36 -20.53 4.09
N CYS A 313 4.58 -19.71 5.12
CA CYS A 313 5.57 -20.02 6.17
C CYS A 313 5.23 -21.32 6.92
N LEU A 314 3.94 -21.60 7.17
CA LEU A 314 3.49 -22.86 7.76
C LEU A 314 3.71 -24.04 6.82
N TRP A 315 3.60 -23.87 5.50
CA TRP A 315 3.82 -24.96 4.54
C TRP A 315 5.30 -25.25 4.32
N MET A 316 6.15 -24.22 4.33
CA MET A 316 7.56 -24.37 3.97
C MET A 316 8.49 -24.64 5.15
N SER A 317 8.18 -24.15 6.35
CA SER A 317 9.05 -24.34 7.53
C SER A 317 8.44 -25.33 8.54
N PRO A 318 9.08 -26.49 8.77
CA PRO A 318 8.72 -27.38 9.87
C PRO A 318 8.80 -26.71 11.24
N ALA A 319 9.77 -25.81 11.45
CA ALA A 319 9.92 -25.07 12.70
C ALA A 319 8.73 -24.13 12.93
N ALA A 320 8.25 -23.44 11.89
CA ALA A 320 7.02 -22.64 11.96
C ALA A 320 5.82 -23.50 12.38
N ARG A 321 5.62 -24.68 11.77
CA ARG A 321 4.54 -25.60 12.14
C ARG A 321 4.62 -26.06 13.59
N GLN A 322 5.81 -26.45 14.05
CA GLN A 322 6.00 -26.98 15.40
C GLN A 322 5.75 -25.93 16.48
N LEU A 323 6.10 -24.67 16.20
CA LEU A 323 5.93 -23.57 17.15
C LEU A 323 4.53 -22.94 17.11
N SER A 324 3.77 -23.13 16.03
CA SER A 324 2.41 -22.61 15.91
C SER A 324 1.37 -23.52 16.55
N ARG A 325 0.56 -22.94 17.44
CA ARG A 325 -0.58 -23.66 18.02
C ARG A 325 -1.78 -23.66 17.06
N HIS A 326 -2.52 -24.76 17.04
CA HIS A 326 -3.70 -24.90 16.18
C HIS A 326 -4.76 -23.82 16.40
N ASP A 327 -5.02 -23.41 17.64
CA ASP A 327 -5.96 -22.34 17.97
C ASP A 327 -5.50 -20.97 17.45
N GLU A 328 -4.20 -20.69 17.52
CA GLU A 328 -3.60 -19.47 16.97
C GLU A 328 -3.68 -19.40 15.45
N VAL A 329 -3.39 -20.52 14.77
CA VAL A 329 -3.53 -20.62 13.30
C VAL A 329 -4.99 -20.40 12.89
N SER A 330 -5.93 -21.07 13.57
CA SER A 330 -7.36 -20.91 13.32
C SER A 330 -7.83 -19.47 13.51
N ASN A 331 -7.40 -18.81 14.59
CA ASN A 331 -7.74 -17.41 14.86
C ASN A 331 -7.18 -16.47 13.80
N THR A 332 -5.93 -16.68 13.38
CA THR A 332 -5.27 -15.84 12.36
C THR A 332 -5.96 -15.97 11.00
N CYS A 333 -6.30 -17.20 10.59
CA CYS A 333 -7.06 -17.45 9.37
C CYS A 333 -8.45 -16.81 9.44
N THR A 334 -9.13 -16.94 10.58
CA THR A 334 -10.45 -16.34 10.81
C THR A 334 -10.38 -14.82 10.69
N ASP A 335 -9.40 -14.17 11.33
CA ASP A 335 -9.23 -12.72 11.27
C ASP A 335 -9.00 -12.21 9.85
N CYS A 336 -8.16 -12.90 9.07
CA CYS A 336 -7.94 -12.58 7.66
C CYS A 336 -9.22 -12.75 6.83
N THR A 337 -9.88 -13.92 6.93
CA THR A 337 -11.12 -14.22 6.20
C THR A 337 -12.23 -13.22 6.53
N MET A 338 -12.40 -12.86 7.81
CA MET A 338 -13.42 -11.90 8.23
C MET A 338 -13.24 -10.55 7.54
N VAL A 339 -12.02 -10.03 7.44
CA VAL A 339 -11.77 -8.75 6.78
C VAL A 339 -11.92 -8.87 5.26
N LEU A 340 -11.50 -9.98 4.65
CA LEU A 340 -11.73 -10.25 3.23
C LEU A 340 -13.22 -10.35 2.89
N VAL A 341 -14.04 -10.93 3.77
CA VAL A 341 -15.52 -10.95 3.63
C VAL A 341 -16.06 -9.52 3.64
N ILE A 342 -15.69 -8.70 4.63
CA ILE A 342 -16.13 -7.29 4.72
C ILE A 342 -15.74 -6.51 3.45
N LEU A 343 -14.53 -6.73 2.94
CA LEU A 343 -14.06 -6.10 1.70
C LEU A 343 -14.86 -6.57 0.47
N ALA A 344 -15.14 -7.87 0.37
CA ALA A 344 -15.91 -8.48 -0.72
C ALA A 344 -17.39 -8.07 -0.72
N GLU A 345 -17.99 -7.83 0.45
CA GLU A 345 -19.34 -7.28 0.56
C GLU A 345 -19.43 -5.86 0.00
N ARG A 346 -18.37 -5.05 0.16
CA ARG A 346 -18.31 -3.68 -0.35
C ARG A 346 -17.89 -3.61 -1.81
N TRP A 347 -16.96 -4.46 -2.23
CA TRP A 347 -16.43 -4.55 -3.59
C TRP A 347 -16.54 -5.99 -4.08
N PRO A 348 -17.53 -6.30 -4.93
CA PRO A 348 -17.68 -7.63 -5.50
C PRO A 348 -16.40 -8.16 -6.17
N GLU A 349 -15.60 -7.28 -6.75
CA GLU A 349 -14.31 -7.58 -7.36
C GLU A 349 -13.24 -8.09 -6.36
N ALA A 350 -13.46 -7.91 -5.06
CA ALA A 350 -12.60 -8.47 -4.00
C ALA A 350 -13.00 -9.91 -3.60
N ALA A 351 -14.15 -10.42 -4.04
CA ALA A 351 -14.61 -11.78 -3.73
C ALA A 351 -13.62 -12.90 -4.11
N PRO A 352 -12.90 -12.83 -5.25
CA PRO A 352 -11.88 -13.83 -5.58
C PRO A 352 -10.78 -13.96 -4.52
N PHE A 353 -10.33 -12.86 -3.92
CA PHE A 353 -9.30 -12.87 -2.86
C PHE A 353 -9.77 -13.64 -1.63
N ARG A 354 -11.03 -13.40 -1.20
CA ARG A 354 -11.67 -14.17 -0.12
C ARG A 354 -11.70 -15.66 -0.46
N ASN A 355 -12.24 -16.01 -1.63
CA ASN A 355 -12.45 -17.41 -2.02
C ASN A 355 -11.13 -18.19 -2.08
N ILE A 356 -10.08 -17.61 -2.68
CA ILE A 356 -8.75 -18.22 -2.74
C ILE A 356 -8.20 -18.43 -1.33
N PHE A 357 -8.25 -17.39 -0.48
CA PHE A 357 -7.73 -17.49 0.88
C PHE A 357 -8.48 -18.54 1.71
N GLU A 358 -9.80 -18.63 1.60
CA GLU A 358 -10.61 -19.64 2.32
C GLU A 358 -10.20 -21.07 1.95
N VAL A 359 -9.98 -21.35 0.66
CA VAL A 359 -9.53 -22.67 0.20
C VAL A 359 -8.15 -23.00 0.78
N LEU A 360 -7.20 -22.07 0.68
CA LEU A 360 -5.82 -22.27 1.15
C LEU A 360 -5.77 -22.38 2.69
N ALA A 361 -6.53 -21.56 3.41
CA ALA A 361 -6.63 -21.62 4.86
C ALA A 361 -7.20 -22.97 5.31
N SER A 362 -8.27 -23.45 4.66
CA SER A 362 -8.86 -24.77 4.95
C SER A 362 -7.84 -25.90 4.77
N ARG A 363 -7.11 -25.92 3.64
CA ARG A 363 -6.05 -26.90 3.39
C ARG A 363 -4.95 -26.84 4.45
N THR A 364 -4.55 -25.64 4.84
CA THR A 364 -3.54 -25.42 5.88
C THR A 364 -4.01 -25.99 7.23
N MET A 365 -5.28 -25.80 7.60
CA MET A 365 -5.83 -26.36 8.84
C MET A 365 -5.84 -27.89 8.85
N THR A 366 -6.18 -28.52 7.72
CA THR A 366 -6.10 -29.98 7.57
C THR A 366 -4.66 -30.48 7.73
N MET A 367 -3.70 -29.85 7.03
CA MET A 367 -2.27 -30.19 7.15
C MET A 367 -1.76 -30.06 8.60
N MET A 368 -2.14 -29.00 9.31
CA MET A 368 -1.76 -28.81 10.71
C MET A 368 -2.33 -29.92 11.61
N THR A 369 -3.54 -30.40 11.32
CA THR A 369 -4.16 -31.52 12.05
C THR A 369 -3.43 -32.84 11.78
N ASP A 370 -3.09 -33.13 10.53
CA ASP A 370 -2.39 -34.37 10.14
C ASP A 370 -0.95 -34.42 10.67
N SER A 371 -0.27 -33.27 10.71
CA SER A 371 1.07 -33.13 11.28
C SER A 371 1.08 -33.46 12.79
N HIS A 372 0.02 -33.09 13.52
CA HIS A 372 -0.13 -33.45 14.94
C HIS A 372 -0.45 -34.94 15.15
N GLN A 373 -0.99 -35.62 14.13
CA GLN A 373 -1.27 -37.06 14.15
C GLN A 373 -0.09 -37.93 13.69
N GLY A 374 1.06 -37.33 13.36
CA GLY A 374 2.29 -38.05 13.00
C GLY A 374 2.31 -38.59 11.57
N LYS A 375 1.45 -38.10 10.68
CA LYS A 375 1.55 -38.38 9.23
C LYS A 375 2.50 -37.35 8.61
N GLU A 376 3.68 -37.79 8.15
CA GLU A 376 4.56 -36.95 7.33
C GLU A 376 3.88 -36.71 5.97
N VAL A 377 3.42 -35.49 5.74
CA VAL A 377 2.95 -35.04 4.43
C VAL A 377 4.14 -34.36 3.74
N MET A 378 4.73 -35.04 2.75
CA MET A 378 5.75 -34.47 1.86
C MET A 378 5.05 -33.64 0.77
N PRO A 379 5.57 -32.45 0.38
CA PRO A 379 4.98 -31.67 -0.70
C PRO A 379 5.23 -32.33 -2.07
N ILE A 380 4.19 -32.54 -2.87
CA ILE A 380 4.28 -33.00 -4.27
C ILE A 380 4.07 -31.79 -5.20
N PRO A 381 4.91 -31.57 -6.24
CA PRO A 381 4.80 -30.41 -7.13
C PRO A 381 3.56 -30.46 -8.04
N ILE A 382 2.90 -29.31 -8.26
CA ILE A 382 1.85 -29.17 -9.27
C ILE A 382 2.46 -29.28 -10.67
N GLY A 383 1.99 -30.25 -11.46
CA GLY A 383 2.22 -30.33 -12.91
C GLY A 383 1.09 -29.66 -13.71
N PRO A 384 1.35 -29.19 -14.93
CA PRO A 384 0.45 -28.30 -15.68
C PRO A 384 -0.89 -28.91 -16.15
N GLU A 385 -1.22 -30.17 -15.83
CA GLU A 385 -2.30 -30.88 -16.55
C GLU A 385 -3.45 -31.43 -15.71
N GLN A 386 -3.46 -31.33 -14.38
CA GLN A 386 -4.53 -31.96 -13.58
C GLN A 386 -4.93 -31.13 -12.37
N GLU A 387 -5.71 -30.07 -12.59
CA GLU A 387 -6.92 -29.69 -11.85
C GLU A 387 -7.43 -28.34 -12.36
N THR A 388 -8.72 -28.28 -12.69
CA THR A 388 -9.40 -27.07 -13.16
C THR A 388 -9.24 -25.97 -12.12
N TYR A 389 -8.39 -24.98 -12.41
CA TYR A 389 -8.49 -23.65 -11.81
C TYR A 389 -9.98 -23.26 -11.79
N PRO A 390 -10.53 -22.70 -10.69
CA PRO A 390 -11.92 -22.29 -10.68
C PRO A 390 -12.19 -21.47 -11.94
N GLU A 391 -13.18 -21.87 -12.75
CA GLU A 391 -13.60 -21.16 -13.97
C GLU A 391 -13.81 -19.70 -13.59
N GLY A 392 -12.80 -18.87 -13.87
CA GLY A 392 -12.68 -17.60 -13.17
C GLY A 392 -11.25 -17.13 -13.00
N LEU A 393 -10.26 -17.96 -12.65
CA LEU A 393 -8.89 -17.46 -12.41
C LEU A 393 -8.24 -16.91 -13.70
N SER A 394 -8.37 -17.62 -14.82
CA SER A 394 -7.90 -17.19 -16.14
C SER A 394 -8.71 -16.02 -16.72
N GLN A 395 -10.01 -15.96 -16.44
CA GLN A 395 -10.88 -14.84 -16.81
C GLN A 395 -10.68 -13.62 -15.89
N TRP A 396 -10.23 -13.84 -14.65
CA TRP A 396 -9.84 -12.87 -13.63
C TRP A 396 -8.48 -12.24 -13.94
N MET A 397 -7.49 -13.04 -14.36
CA MET A 397 -6.22 -12.55 -14.92
C MET A 397 -6.46 -11.62 -16.12
N ALA A 398 -7.43 -11.95 -16.98
CA ALA A 398 -7.84 -11.09 -18.08
C ALA A 398 -8.63 -9.83 -17.62
N GLY A 399 -9.56 -9.94 -16.67
CA GLY A 399 -10.35 -8.80 -16.17
C GLY A 399 -9.55 -7.79 -15.31
N MET A 400 -8.49 -8.26 -14.65
CA MET A 400 -7.53 -7.39 -13.95
C MET A 400 -6.71 -6.55 -14.94
N SER A 401 -6.42 -7.08 -16.13
CA SER A 401 -5.74 -6.33 -17.19
C SER A 401 -6.55 -5.11 -17.67
N ASP A 402 -7.88 -5.23 -17.73
CA ASP A 402 -8.81 -4.16 -18.12
C ASP A 402 -9.00 -3.10 -17.03
N THR A 403 -8.86 -3.45 -15.75
CA THR A 403 -8.88 -2.51 -14.61
C THR A 403 -7.50 -1.88 -14.34
N GLY A 404 -6.50 -2.19 -15.17
CA GLY A 404 -5.15 -1.64 -15.06
C GLY A 404 -4.30 -2.30 -13.97
N ILE A 405 -4.65 -3.52 -13.55
CA ILE A 405 -3.89 -4.43 -12.69
C ILE A 405 -3.25 -5.49 -13.64
N THR A 406 -2.11 -5.19 -14.25
CA THR A 406 -1.47 -6.12 -15.22
C THR A 406 -0.30 -6.85 -14.57
N THR A 407 -0.19 -8.15 -14.86
CA THR A 407 0.99 -8.98 -15.16
C THR A 407 2.19 -9.08 -14.21
N GLY A 408 2.45 -8.09 -13.35
CA GLY A 408 3.52 -8.17 -12.35
C GLY A 408 3.15 -8.99 -11.12
N VAL A 409 1.85 -9.10 -10.86
CA VAL A 409 1.26 -9.97 -9.83
C VAL A 409 1.15 -11.41 -10.32
N ASP A 410 1.07 -11.63 -11.65
CA ASP A 410 0.83 -12.96 -12.25
C ASP A 410 1.91 -13.95 -11.86
N TRP A 411 3.20 -13.68 -12.08
CA TRP A 411 4.26 -14.62 -11.69
C TRP A 411 4.37 -14.80 -10.16
N LEU A 412 4.03 -13.77 -9.37
CA LEU A 412 4.24 -13.72 -7.92
C LEU A 412 3.14 -14.45 -7.12
N LEU A 413 1.89 -14.30 -7.57
CA LEU A 413 0.77 -15.06 -7.06
C LEU A 413 0.77 -16.45 -7.69
N SER A 414 1.18 -16.61 -8.95
CA SER A 414 1.44 -17.94 -9.51
C SER A 414 2.55 -18.65 -8.74
N GLU A 415 3.70 -18.06 -8.42
CA GLU A 415 4.71 -18.75 -7.60
C GLU A 415 4.16 -19.18 -6.24
N LEU A 416 3.47 -18.29 -5.51
CA LEU A 416 2.92 -18.67 -4.21
C LEU A 416 1.75 -19.67 -4.30
N ILE A 417 0.95 -19.64 -5.37
CA ILE A 417 -0.23 -20.50 -5.57
C ILE A 417 0.17 -21.84 -6.19
N ASP A 418 1.07 -21.83 -7.17
CA ASP A 418 1.66 -23.00 -7.84
C ASP A 418 2.59 -23.79 -6.90
N GLU A 419 3.09 -23.15 -5.83
CA GLU A 419 3.84 -23.81 -4.75
C GLU A 419 2.94 -24.44 -3.65
N PHE A 420 1.61 -24.27 -3.68
CA PHE A 420 0.72 -25.07 -2.82
C PHE A 420 0.51 -26.47 -3.44
N PRO A 421 0.70 -27.58 -2.71
CA PRO A 421 0.58 -28.92 -3.30
C PRO A 421 -0.88 -29.31 -3.62
N ALA A 422 -1.02 -30.22 -4.60
CA ALA A 422 -2.28 -30.78 -5.08
C ALA A 422 -2.83 -31.92 -4.18
N PRO A 423 -4.16 -32.17 -4.18
CA PRO A 423 -4.79 -33.28 -3.46
C PRO A 423 -4.57 -34.65 -4.15
N GLU A 424 -4.71 -35.74 -3.38
CA GLU A 424 -4.81 -37.14 -3.88
C GLU A 424 -6.14 -37.44 -4.57
#